data_AF-A0A2U3L0S4-F1
#
_entry.id   AF-A0A2U3L0S4-F1
#
_cell.length_a   1.000
_cell.length_b   1.000
_cell.length_c   1.000
_cell.angle_alpha   90.00
_cell.angle_beta   90.00
_cell.angle_gamma   90.00
#
_symmetry.space_group_name_H-M   'P 1'
#
loop_
_entity.id
_entity.type
_entity.pdbx_description
1 polymer ?
#
loop_
_entity_poly.entity_id
_entity_poly.type
_entity_poly.pdbx_seq_one_letter_code
_entity_poly.pdbx_strand_id
1 'polypeptide(L)'
;MTAYAELLLETEPQIIENRQQYDAIHGRVDALIRRGRSRTPDETKLLRLLSLLIQDYDRRHAMPPDDSTPAERLQYLLEVSGKNPADLLPVFGQRSHVNEALTGKRPVSATQARKLGEIFHLKPGYFL
;
A
#
# COMPACT_ATOMS: atom_id res chain seq x y z
N MET A 1 20.19 29.11 4.03
CA MET A 1 19.67 27.75 4.23
C MET A 1 20.82 26.76 4.07
N THR A 2 20.75 25.58 4.69
CA THR A 2 21.73 24.51 4.44
C THR A 2 21.33 23.73 3.19
N ALA A 3 22.29 23.07 2.53
CA ALA A 3 21.99 22.21 1.36
C ALA A 3 20.98 21.10 1.72
N TYR A 4 21.09 20.52 2.92
CA TYR A 4 20.07 19.59 3.43
C TYR A 4 18.67 20.22 3.57
N ALA A 5 18.56 21.48 4.01
CA ALA A 5 17.26 22.15 4.13
C ALA A 5 16.61 22.40 2.77
N GLU A 6 17.39 22.72 1.74
CA GLU A 6 16.91 22.85 0.35
C GLU A 6 16.40 21.50 -0.17
N LEU A 7 17.16 20.42 0.05
CA LEU A 7 16.75 19.07 -0.31
C LEU A 7 15.43 18.63 0.34
N LEU A 8 15.20 19.02 1.60
CA LEU A 8 13.95 18.75 2.31
C LEU A 8 12.78 19.55 1.76
N LEU A 9 12.99 20.83 1.43
CA LEU A 9 11.96 21.68 0.82
C LEU A 9 11.58 21.20 -0.58
N GLU A 10 12.55 20.72 -1.37
CA GLU A 10 12.27 20.15 -2.69
C GLU A 10 11.51 18.82 -2.62
N THR A 11 11.82 18.00 -1.61
CA THR A 11 11.31 16.62 -1.52
C THR A 11 10.03 16.52 -0.70
N GLU A 12 9.78 17.48 0.20
CA GLU A 12 8.68 17.51 1.17
C GLU A 12 8.38 16.13 1.80
N PRO A 13 9.39 15.47 2.40
CA PRO A 13 9.22 14.10 2.87
C PRO A 13 8.22 14.03 4.03
N GLN A 14 7.23 13.15 3.88
CA GLN A 14 6.18 12.89 4.84
C GLN A 14 5.92 11.38 4.95
N ILE A 15 5.18 10.96 5.98
CA ILE A 15 4.72 9.58 6.07
C ILE A 15 3.94 9.24 4.80
N ILE A 16 4.28 8.11 4.18
CA ILE A 16 3.63 7.65 2.96
C ILE A 16 2.32 6.98 3.37
N GLU A 17 1.19 7.55 2.98
CA GLU A 17 -0.15 7.02 3.27
C GLU A 17 -0.81 6.37 2.06
N ASN A 18 -0.32 6.67 0.85
CA ASN A 18 -0.91 6.14 -0.37
C ASN A 18 0.14 5.87 -1.45
N ARG A 19 -0.31 5.17 -2.50
CA ARG A 19 0.52 4.74 -3.61
C ARG A 19 1.14 5.91 -4.39
N GLN A 20 0.41 7.02 -4.57
CA GLN A 20 0.93 8.18 -5.29
C GLN A 20 2.13 8.80 -4.56
N GLN A 21 2.04 8.94 -3.23
CA GLN A 21 3.15 9.38 -2.40
C GLN A 21 4.31 8.37 -2.45
N TYR A 22 4.01 7.06 -2.43
CA TYR A 22 5.02 6.02 -2.53
C TYR A 22 5.82 6.15 -3.83
N ASP A 23 5.13 6.24 -4.97
CA ASP A 23 5.77 6.33 -6.29
C ASP A 23 6.63 7.60 -6.42
N ALA A 24 6.18 8.73 -5.86
CA ALA A 24 6.95 9.98 -5.84
C ALA A 24 8.25 9.85 -5.01
N ILE A 25 8.15 9.32 -3.79
CA ILE A 25 9.30 9.11 -2.90
C ILE A 25 10.25 8.06 -3.48
N HIS A 26 9.73 6.97 -4.05
CA HIS A 26 10.51 5.94 -4.73
C HIS A 26 11.29 6.53 -5.92
N GLY A 27 10.65 7.35 -6.75
CA GLY A 27 11.30 8.03 -7.86
C GLY A 27 12.46 8.94 -7.42
N ARG A 28 12.31 9.62 -6.26
CA ARG A 28 13.40 10.42 -5.66
C ARG A 28 14.53 9.55 -5.14
N VAL A 29 14.22 8.43 -4.49
CA VAL A 29 15.21 7.42 -4.07
C VAL A 29 16.00 6.89 -5.26
N ASP A 30 15.33 6.52 -6.35
CA ASP A 30 15.98 6.03 -7.57
C ASP A 30 16.92 7.07 -8.18
N ALA A 31 16.51 8.34 -8.21
CA ALA A 31 17.35 9.44 -8.68
C ALA A 31 18.62 9.59 -7.82
N LEU A 32 18.51 9.47 -6.50
CA LEU A 32 19.65 9.53 -5.59
C LEU A 32 20.55 8.29 -5.76
N ILE A 33 19.99 7.09 -5.88
CA ILE A 33 20.76 5.86 -6.13
C ILE A 33 21.56 5.96 -7.44
N ARG A 34 20.94 6.46 -8.53
CA ARG A 34 21.61 6.65 -9.83
C ARG A 34 22.82 7.57 -9.76
N ARG A 35 22.85 8.54 -8.82
CA ARG A 35 24.02 9.40 -8.60
C ARG A 35 25.23 8.66 -8.01
N GLY A 36 25.02 7.49 -7.40
CA GLY A 36 26.11 6.59 -7.00
C GLY A 36 27.13 7.26 -6.07
N ARG A 37 28.40 7.32 -6.51
CA ARG A 37 29.50 7.93 -5.74
C ARG A 37 29.53 9.46 -5.79
N SER A 38 28.78 10.08 -6.70
CA SER A 38 28.68 11.54 -6.84
C SER A 38 27.62 12.17 -5.93
N ARG A 39 27.09 11.39 -4.97
CA ARG A 39 26.18 11.90 -3.94
C ARG A 39 26.93 12.71 -2.91
N THR A 40 26.36 13.84 -2.52
CA THR A 40 26.84 14.59 -1.36
C THR A 40 26.49 13.88 -0.05
N PRO A 41 27.12 14.24 1.09
CA PRO A 41 26.70 13.76 2.40
C PRO A 41 25.23 14.05 2.72
N ASP A 42 24.74 15.22 2.33
CA ASP A 42 23.33 15.63 2.55
C ASP A 42 22.35 14.84 1.69
N GLU A 43 22.71 14.52 0.44
CA GLU A 43 21.93 13.61 -0.42
C GLU A 43 21.90 12.18 0.12
N THR A 44 23.01 11.72 0.70
CA THR A 44 23.08 10.43 1.37
C THR A 44 22.19 10.42 2.62
N LYS A 45 22.16 11.52 3.38
CA LYS A 45 21.27 11.69 4.52
C LYS A 45 19.80 11.69 4.10
N LEU A 46 19.45 12.41 3.04
CA LEU A 46 18.09 12.40 2.49
C LEU A 46 17.70 11.00 2.03
N LEU A 47 18.56 10.32 1.27
CA LEU A 47 18.28 8.95 0.82
C LEU A 47 17.93 8.02 1.99
N ARG A 48 18.69 8.06 3.09
CA ARG A 48 18.42 7.24 4.28
C ARG A 48 17.03 7.54 4.86
N LEU A 49 16.63 8.81 4.94
CA LEU A 49 15.30 9.19 5.39
C LEU A 49 14.21 8.62 4.46
N LEU A 50 14.34 8.82 3.15
CA LEU A 50 13.34 8.36 2.18
C LEU A 50 13.23 6.83 2.15
N SER A 51 14.35 6.11 2.25
CA SER A 51 14.35 4.65 2.34
C SER A 51 13.62 4.14 3.60
N LEU A 52 13.72 4.84 4.73
CA LEU A 52 12.96 4.49 5.93
C LEU A 52 11.45 4.69 5.75
N LEU A 53 11.04 5.74 5.03
CA LEU A 53 9.63 5.97 4.70
C LEU A 53 9.06 4.89 3.79
N ILE A 54 9.83 4.49 2.76
CA ILE A 54 9.49 3.36 1.87
C ILE A 54 9.38 2.07 2.67
N GLN A 55 10.38 1.75 3.50
CA GLN A 55 10.37 0.53 4.32
C GLN A 55 9.18 0.49 5.29
N ASP A 56 8.79 1.64 5.86
CA ASP A 56 7.60 1.72 6.70
C ASP A 56 6.31 1.47 5.92
N TYR A 57 6.19 2.06 4.73
CA TYR A 57 5.07 1.80 3.84
C TYR A 57 4.99 0.32 3.45
N ASP A 58 6.09 -0.24 2.94
CA ASP A 58 6.17 -1.63 2.48
C ASP A 58 5.83 -2.62 3.60
N ARG A 59 6.26 -2.34 4.84
CA ARG A 59 5.92 -3.17 6.00
C ARG A 59 4.43 -3.13 6.35
N ARG A 60 3.79 -1.97 6.21
CA ARG A 60 2.33 -1.82 6.40
C ARG A 60 1.54 -2.47 5.27
N HIS A 61 2.11 -2.52 4.07
CA HIS A 61 1.51 -3.02 2.83
C HIS A 61 2.13 -4.37 2.40
N ALA A 62 2.66 -5.16 3.34
CA ALA A 62 3.27 -6.44 3.03
C ALA A 62 2.17 -7.44 2.63
N MET A 63 2.52 -8.39 1.75
CA MET A 63 1.59 -9.48 1.43
C MET A 63 1.24 -10.24 2.72
N PRO A 64 -0.06 -10.51 2.97
CA PRO A 64 -0.48 -11.25 4.14
C PRO A 64 0.22 -12.62 4.19
N PRO A 65 0.71 -13.06 5.36
CA PRO A 65 1.20 -14.42 5.56
C PRO A 65 0.26 -15.51 5.02
N ASP A 66 0.77 -16.70 4.72
CA ASP A 66 -0.04 -17.81 4.18
C ASP A 66 -1.21 -18.21 5.09
N ASP A 67 -1.07 -18.05 6.41
CA ASP A 67 -2.09 -18.32 7.43
C ASP A 67 -3.06 -17.15 7.69
N SER A 68 -2.96 -16.05 6.92
CA SER A 68 -3.84 -14.89 7.06
C SER A 68 -5.30 -15.23 6.81
N THR A 69 -6.18 -14.55 7.53
CA THR A 69 -7.63 -14.67 7.37
C THR A 69 -8.10 -14.08 6.02
N PRO A 70 -9.26 -14.52 5.51
CA PRO A 70 -9.87 -13.93 4.31
C PRO A 70 -10.08 -12.41 4.42
N ALA A 71 -10.33 -11.91 5.63
CA ALA A 71 -10.51 -10.48 5.89
C ALA A 71 -9.21 -9.69 5.69
N GLU A 72 -8.09 -10.17 6.25
CA GLU A 72 -6.77 -9.56 6.07
C GLU A 72 -6.34 -9.58 4.60
N ARG A 73 -6.57 -10.71 3.91
CA ARG A 73 -6.33 -10.83 2.47
C ARG A 73 -7.16 -9.85 1.65
N LEU A 74 -8.43 -9.67 1.99
CA LEU A 74 -9.32 -8.73 1.30
C LEU A 74 -8.93 -7.27 1.54
N GLN A 75 -8.53 -6.91 2.77
CA GLN A 75 -8.01 -5.57 3.09
C GLN A 75 -6.75 -5.25 2.29
N TYR A 76 -5.78 -6.18 2.29
CA TYR A 76 -4.57 -6.05 1.50
C TYR A 76 -4.87 -5.85 0.00
N LEU A 77 -5.78 -6.64 -0.56
CA LEU A 77 -6.15 -6.52 -1.97
C LEU A 77 -6.78 -5.17 -2.31
N LEU A 78 -7.62 -4.61 -1.45
CA LEU A 78 -8.14 -3.25 -1.65
C LEU A 78 -7.00 -2.22 -1.72
N GLU A 79 -6.07 -2.32 -0.78
CA GLU A 79 -4.93 -1.43 -0.65
C GLU A 79 -4.02 -1.49 -1.89
N VAL A 80 -3.56 -2.68 -2.29
CA VAL A 80 -2.62 -2.83 -3.41
C VAL A 80 -3.27 -2.64 -4.78
N SER A 81 -4.58 -2.83 -4.90
CA SER A 81 -5.32 -2.56 -6.14
C SER A 81 -5.78 -1.11 -6.27
N GLY A 82 -5.60 -0.28 -5.24
CA GLY A 82 -6.09 1.10 -5.19
C GLY A 82 -7.62 1.21 -5.17
N LYS A 83 -8.32 0.10 -4.88
CA LYS A 83 -9.78 0.06 -4.77
C LYS A 83 -10.20 0.52 -3.39
N ASN A 84 -11.36 1.17 -3.31
CA ASN A 84 -11.94 1.61 -2.05
C ASN A 84 -13.03 0.61 -1.59
N PRO A 85 -13.43 0.64 -0.30
CA PRO A 85 -14.51 -0.22 0.20
C PRO A 85 -15.85 -0.06 -0.53
N ALA A 86 -16.15 1.11 -1.11
CA ALA A 86 -17.39 1.32 -1.86
C ALA A 86 -17.42 0.52 -3.16
N ASP A 87 -16.27 0.18 -3.74
CA ASP A 87 -16.15 -0.69 -4.92
C ASP A 87 -16.61 -2.13 -4.62
N LEU A 88 -16.71 -2.51 -3.33
CA LEU A 88 -17.21 -3.82 -2.91
C LEU A 88 -18.73 -3.84 -2.64
N LEU A 89 -19.42 -2.70 -2.72
CA LEU A 89 -20.87 -2.65 -2.55
C LEU A 89 -21.65 -3.59 -3.50
N PRO A 90 -21.29 -3.76 -4.78
CA PRO A 90 -21.95 -4.73 -5.66
C PRO A 90 -21.82 -6.21 -5.20
N VAL A 91 -20.86 -6.49 -4.33
CA VAL A 91 -20.62 -7.83 -3.75
C VAL A 91 -21.43 -8.01 -2.47
N PHE A 92 -21.40 -7.02 -1.56
CA PHE A 92 -21.94 -7.15 -0.20
C PHE A 92 -23.29 -6.44 0.02
N GLY A 93 -23.72 -5.62 -0.93
CA GLY A 93 -25.00 -4.90 -0.96
C GLY A 93 -25.04 -3.64 -0.09
N GLN A 94 -24.50 -3.70 1.13
CA GLN A 94 -24.56 -2.60 2.09
C GLN A 94 -23.18 -2.29 2.70
N ARG A 95 -22.95 -1.03 3.07
CA ARG A 95 -21.68 -0.57 3.69
C ARG A 95 -21.36 -1.32 5.00
N SER A 96 -22.37 -1.64 5.80
CA SER A 96 -22.22 -2.44 7.02
C SER A 96 -21.62 -3.82 6.72
N HIS A 97 -22.14 -4.51 5.71
CA HIS A 97 -21.66 -5.83 5.30
C HIS A 97 -20.25 -5.79 4.72
N VAL A 98 -19.90 -4.73 3.97
CA VAL A 98 -18.51 -4.52 3.51
C VAL A 98 -17.59 -4.40 4.72
N ASN A 99 -17.93 -3.57 5.70
CA ASN A 99 -17.11 -3.39 6.90
C ASN A 99 -17.00 -4.68 7.72
N GLU A 100 -18.09 -5.43 7.88
CA GLU A 100 -18.10 -6.72 8.57
C GLU A 100 -17.20 -7.75 7.87
N ALA A 101 -17.18 -7.77 6.54
CA ALA A 101 -16.29 -8.64 5.77
C ALA A 101 -14.82 -8.22 5.91
N LEU A 102 -14.54 -6.91 5.81
CA LEU A 102 -13.19 -6.37 6.00
C LEU A 102 -12.67 -6.57 7.43
N THR A 103 -13.54 -6.60 8.44
CA THR A 103 -13.15 -6.82 9.84
C THR A 103 -13.25 -8.28 10.29
N GLY A 104 -13.60 -9.20 9.38
CA GLY A 104 -13.75 -10.63 9.67
C GLY A 104 -14.96 -11.00 10.54
N LYS A 105 -15.83 -10.04 10.87
CA LYS A 105 -17.07 -10.28 11.63
C LYS A 105 -18.09 -11.10 10.84
N ARG A 106 -18.04 -11.01 9.51
CA ARG A 106 -18.89 -11.80 8.61
C ARG A 106 -18.01 -12.60 7.65
N PRO A 107 -18.22 -13.93 7.56
CA PRO A 107 -17.52 -14.74 6.58
C PRO A 107 -17.98 -14.39 5.15
N VAL A 108 -17.07 -14.47 4.20
CA VAL A 108 -17.37 -14.31 2.79
C VAL A 108 -18.03 -15.60 2.28
N SER A 109 -19.23 -15.48 1.71
CA SER A 109 -19.92 -16.63 1.10
C SER A 109 -19.26 -17.05 -0.22
N ALA A 110 -19.46 -18.30 -0.65
CA ALA A 110 -18.95 -18.78 -1.94
C ALA A 110 -19.42 -17.92 -3.13
N THR A 111 -20.63 -17.36 -3.09
CA THR A 111 -21.12 -16.46 -4.14
C THR A 111 -20.39 -15.11 -4.13
N GLN A 112 -20.10 -14.56 -2.94
CA GLN A 112 -19.31 -13.33 -2.82
C GLN A 112 -17.86 -13.58 -3.24
N ALA A 113 -17.27 -14.70 -2.85
CA ALA A 113 -15.91 -15.10 -3.23
C ALA A 113 -15.73 -15.19 -4.76
N ARG A 114 -16.74 -15.68 -5.50
CA ARG A 114 -16.71 -15.66 -6.98
C ARG A 114 -16.67 -14.24 -7.55
N LYS A 115 -17.54 -13.35 -7.06
CA LYS A 115 -17.56 -11.94 -7.47
C LYS A 115 -16.26 -11.21 -7.13
N LEU A 116 -15.68 -11.48 -5.96
CA LEU A 116 -14.38 -10.94 -5.57
C LEU A 116 -13.26 -11.48 -6.48
N GLY A 117 -13.32 -12.77 -6.82
CA GLY A 117 -12.43 -13.38 -7.80
C GLY A 117 -12.46 -12.68 -9.16
N GLU A 118 -13.63 -12.24 -9.62
CA GLU A 118 -13.76 -11.44 -10.85
C GLU A 118 -13.16 -10.03 -10.69
N ILE A 119 -13.38 -9.36 -9.55
CA ILE A 119 -12.88 -8.00 -9.27
C ILE A 119 -11.35 -7.94 -9.16
N PHE A 120 -10.76 -8.95 -8.52
CA PHE A 120 -9.33 -9.00 -8.21
C PHE A 120 -8.54 -9.95 -9.13
N HIS A 121 -9.22 -10.63 -10.06
CA HIS A 121 -8.64 -11.64 -10.96
C HIS A 121 -7.94 -12.79 -10.22
N LEU A 122 -8.57 -13.28 -9.15
CA LEU A 122 -8.06 -14.35 -8.29
C LEU A 122 -9.04 -15.52 -8.22
N LYS A 123 -8.54 -16.70 -7.83
CA LYS A 123 -9.41 -17.86 -7.58
C LYS A 123 -10.32 -17.60 -6.38
N PRO A 124 -11.60 -18.02 -6.41
CA PRO A 124 -12.54 -17.78 -5.30
C PRO A 124 -12.04 -18.29 -3.94
N GLY A 125 -11.28 -19.38 -3.92
CA GLY A 125 -10.69 -19.94 -2.70
C GLY A 125 -9.72 -19.01 -1.96
N TYR A 126 -9.24 -17.93 -2.57
CA TYR A 126 -8.41 -16.93 -1.88
C TYR A 126 -9.21 -16.11 -0.83
N PHE A 127 -10.54 -16.05 -1.00
CA PHE A 127 -11.46 -15.27 -0.16
C PHE A 127 -12.25 -16.13 0.82
N LEU A 128 -11.92 -17.42 0.97
CA LEU A 128 -12.62 -18.38 1.84
C LEU A 128 -11.72 -18.85 2.98
#